data_AF-A0A937RKY0-F1
#
_entry.id   AF-A0A937RKY0-F1
#
_cell.length_a   1.000
_cell.length_b   1.000
_cell.length_c   1.000
_cell.angle_alpha   90.00
_cell.angle_beta   90.00
_cell.angle_gamma   90.00
#
_symmetry.space_group_name_H-M   'P 1'
#
loop_
_entity.id
_entity.type
_entity.pdbx_description
1 polymer ?
#
loop_
_entity_poly.entity_id
_entity_poly.type
_entity_poly.pdbx_seq_one_letter_code
_entity_poly.pdbx_strand_id
1 'polypeptide(L)'
;MQPLALDATLTDLQRYVADMETERGFTSHSVHEQTWRLMEEAGELARAVRKNNGHRSQDGDLVGSIDEELADILIFACSIANRLDINLTQAIRDKEAFNETRTWH
;
A
#
# COMPACT_ATOMS: atom_id res chain seq x y z
N MET A 1 0.02 -17.13 8.11
CA MET A 1 0.47 -16.36 6.94
C MET A 1 1.90 -16.72 6.58
N GLN A 2 2.22 -16.89 5.30
CA GLN A 2 3.61 -17.10 4.87
C GLN A 2 4.33 -15.75 4.77
N PRO A 3 5.58 -15.62 5.25
CA PRO A 3 6.34 -14.37 5.12
C PRO A 3 6.62 -14.05 3.65
N LEU A 4 6.74 -12.75 3.34
CA LEU A 4 7.14 -12.28 2.00
C LEU A 4 8.55 -12.77 1.68
N ALA A 5 8.72 -13.36 0.49
CA ALA A 5 10.02 -13.75 -0.03
C ALA A 5 10.84 -12.52 -0.44
N LEU A 6 12.17 -12.67 -0.55
CA LEU A 6 13.07 -11.58 -0.96
C LEU A 6 12.78 -11.06 -2.38
N ASP A 7 12.25 -11.93 -3.23
CA ASP A 7 11.85 -11.66 -4.61
C ASP A 7 10.33 -11.52 -4.77
N ALA A 8 9.62 -11.22 -3.68
CA ALA A 8 8.17 -11.09 -3.68
C ALA A 8 7.68 -10.12 -4.76
N THR A 9 6.74 -10.61 -5.57
CA THR A 9 6.05 -9.81 -6.57
C THR A 9 4.89 -9.04 -5.95
N LEU A 10 4.31 -8.10 -6.70
CA LEU A 10 3.09 -7.41 -6.27
C LEU A 10 1.90 -8.38 -6.11
N THR A 11 1.86 -9.46 -6.89
CA THR A 11 0.89 -10.54 -6.69
C THR A 11 1.12 -11.26 -5.35
N ASP A 12 2.38 -11.51 -4.97
CA ASP A 12 2.70 -12.09 -3.67
C ASP A 12 2.32 -11.16 -2.51
N LEU A 13 2.48 -9.85 -2.68
CA LEU A 13 2.03 -8.85 -1.71
C LEU A 13 0.50 -8.85 -1.57
N GLN A 14 -0.24 -8.85 -2.69
CA GLN A 14 -1.71 -8.95 -2.65
C GLN A 14 -2.17 -10.22 -1.93
N ARG A 15 -1.54 -11.37 -2.21
CA ARG A 15 -1.81 -12.63 -1.49
C ARG A 15 -1.50 -12.50 0.00
N TYR A 16 -0.32 -11.99 0.34
CA TYR A 16 0.09 -11.80 1.73
C TYR A 16 -0.92 -10.95 2.52
N VAL A 17 -1.41 -9.85 1.93
CA VAL A 17 -2.43 -9.00 2.56
C VAL A 17 -3.76 -9.74 2.74
N ALA A 18 -4.20 -10.53 1.76
CA ALA A 18 -5.42 -11.35 1.90
C ALA A 18 -5.30 -12.39 3.04
N ASP A 19 -4.16 -13.08 3.12
CA ASP A 19 -3.87 -14.03 4.20
C ASP A 19 -3.81 -13.31 5.56
N MET A 20 -3.22 -12.12 5.60
CA MET A 20 -3.12 -11.27 6.79
C MET A 20 -4.48 -10.86 7.33
N GLU A 21 -5.37 -10.38 6.47
CA GLU A 21 -6.70 -9.98 6.89
C GLU A 21 -7.53 -11.17 7.37
N THR A 22 -7.35 -12.34 6.75
CA THR A 22 -8.01 -13.58 7.19
C THR A 22 -7.54 -13.99 8.58
N GLU A 23 -6.22 -14.00 8.82
CA GLU A 23 -5.65 -14.38 10.11
C GLU A 23 -6.00 -13.39 11.23
N ARG A 24 -6.04 -12.09 10.92
CA ARG A 24 -6.37 -11.03 11.89
C ARG A 24 -7.88 -10.78 12.05
N GLY A 25 -8.72 -11.44 11.27
CA GLY A 25 -10.19 -11.28 11.33
C GLY A 25 -10.73 -9.97 10.75
N PHE A 26 -10.02 -9.38 9.78
CA PHE A 26 -10.38 -8.11 9.14
C PHE A 26 -11.16 -8.28 7.83
N THR A 27 -11.50 -9.52 7.45
CA THR A 27 -12.24 -9.83 6.22
C THR A 27 -13.65 -9.23 6.19
N SER A 28 -14.25 -8.91 7.34
CA SER A 28 -15.56 -8.28 7.43
C SER A 28 -15.54 -6.77 7.14
N HIS A 29 -14.38 -6.12 7.14
CA HIS A 29 -14.29 -4.70 6.83
C HIS A 29 -14.64 -4.45 5.35
N SER A 30 -15.49 -3.47 5.11
CA SER A 30 -15.93 -3.03 3.79
C SER A 30 -14.81 -2.33 3.01
N VAL A 31 -14.97 -2.23 1.69
CA VAL A 31 -14.07 -1.46 0.82
C VAL A 31 -14.02 0.02 1.22
N HIS A 32 -15.12 0.57 1.74
CA HIS A 32 -15.18 1.96 2.22
C HIS A 32 -14.31 2.15 3.46
N GLU A 33 -14.39 1.24 4.43
CA GLU A 33 -13.54 1.30 5.64
C GLU A 33 -12.05 1.20 5.28
N GLN A 34 -11.68 0.29 4.36
CA GLN A 34 -10.29 0.17 3.90
C GLN A 34 -9.82 1.42 3.15
N THR A 35 -10.71 2.08 2.40
CA THR A 35 -10.43 3.36 1.74
C THR A 35 -10.21 4.47 2.77
N TRP A 36 -10.98 4.50 3.86
CA TRP A 36 -10.75 5.47 4.94
C TRP A 36 -9.42 5.24 5.63
N ARG A 37 -9.06 3.98 5.92
CA ARG A 37 -7.74 3.64 6.44
C ARG A 37 -6.61 4.10 5.52
N LEU A 38 -6.70 3.82 4.22
CA LEU A 38 -5.75 4.33 3.25
C LEU A 38 -5.55 5.86 3.35
N MET A 39 -6.64 6.60 3.55
CA MET A 39 -6.58 8.06 3.71
C MET A 39 -6.00 8.50 5.07
N GLU A 40 -6.21 7.72 6.13
CA GLU A 40 -5.54 7.93 7.43
C GLU A 40 -4.02 7.82 7.23
N GLU A 41 -3.53 6.72 6.66
CA GLU A 41 -2.09 6.50 6.43
C GLU A 41 -1.47 7.53 5.47
N ALA A 42 -2.22 7.97 4.45
CA ALA A 42 -1.77 9.07 3.59
C ALA A 42 -1.59 10.40 4.37
N GLY A 43 -2.42 10.64 5.38
CA GLY A 43 -2.29 11.77 6.30
C GLY A 43 -1.10 11.62 7.24
N GLU A 44 -0.85 10.42 7.74
CA GLU A 44 0.30 10.10 8.57
C GLU A 44 1.62 10.23 7.79
N LEU A 45 1.67 9.75 6.54
CA LEU A 45 2.76 10.01 5.60
C LEU A 45 3.04 11.51 5.45
N ALA A 46 2.01 12.32 5.19
CA ALA A 46 2.18 13.76 5.04
C ALA A 46 2.74 14.40 6.32
N ARG A 47 2.29 13.93 7.49
CA ARG A 47 2.80 14.37 8.79
C ARG A 47 4.28 13.96 8.97
N ALA A 48 4.65 12.73 8.62
CA ALA A 48 6.01 12.22 8.73
C ALA A 48 6.97 12.98 7.79
N VAL A 49 6.58 13.20 6.54
CA VAL A 49 7.33 14.01 5.56
C VAL A 49 7.55 15.42 6.09
N ARG A 50 6.51 16.06 6.64
CA ARG A 50 6.63 17.40 7.22
C ARG A 50 7.57 17.41 8.43
N LYS A 51 7.43 16.45 9.35
CA LYS A 51 8.26 16.35 10.57
C LYS A 51 9.74 16.21 10.24
N ASN A 52 10.06 15.46 9.18
CA ASN A 52 11.44 15.20 8.77
C ASN A 52 11.95 16.13 7.66
N ASN A 53 11.25 17.23 7.37
CA ASN A 53 11.60 18.17 6.29
C ASN A 53 11.84 17.47 4.94
N GLY A 54 11.07 16.43 4.63
CA GLY A 54 11.20 15.64 3.39
C GLY A 54 12.38 14.65 3.35
N HIS A 55 13.11 14.50 4.46
CA HIS A 55 14.21 13.55 4.54
C HIS A 55 13.76 12.28 5.26
N ARG A 56 14.34 11.14 4.88
CA ARG A 56 14.18 9.90 5.64
C ARG A 56 14.78 10.11 7.05
N SER A 57 14.05 9.73 8.09
CA SER A 57 14.55 9.78 9.46
C SER A 57 15.83 8.94 9.60
N GLN A 58 16.85 9.47 10.28
CA GLN A 58 18.09 8.74 10.55
C GLN A 58 18.00 7.85 11.80
N ASP A 59 17.10 8.22 12.71
CA ASP A 59 16.87 7.50 13.96
C ASP A 59 15.91 6.33 13.71
N GLY A 60 16.32 5.13 14.14
CA GLY A 60 15.70 3.83 13.84
C GLY A 60 14.32 3.56 14.46
N ASP A 61 13.54 4.60 14.74
CA ASP A 61 12.13 4.44 15.08
C ASP A 61 11.36 4.16 13.79
N LEU A 62 10.90 2.91 13.65
CA LEU A 62 10.05 2.50 12.53
C LEU A 62 8.67 3.18 12.62
N VAL A 63 8.16 3.35 13.84
CA VAL A 63 6.81 3.85 14.13
C VAL A 63 6.68 5.33 13.77
N GLY A 64 5.76 5.67 12.87
CA GLY A 64 5.53 7.01 12.35
C GLY A 64 6.62 7.48 11.37
N SER A 65 7.39 6.55 10.79
CA SER A 65 8.44 6.85 9.82
C SER A 65 7.90 6.89 8.40
N ILE A 66 8.51 7.69 7.51
CA ILE A 66 8.09 7.79 6.09
C ILE A 66 8.02 6.41 5.42
N ASP A 67 8.94 5.49 5.77
CA ASP A 67 8.99 4.16 5.19
C ASP A 67 7.81 3.28 5.63
N GLU A 68 7.43 3.38 6.90
CA GLU A 68 6.28 2.65 7.46
C GLU A 68 4.97 3.14 6.84
N GLU A 69 4.76 4.45 6.79
CA GLU A 69 3.53 5.02 6.22
C GLU A 69 3.37 4.68 4.73
N LEU A 70 4.48 4.62 3.98
CA LEU A 70 4.47 4.16 2.59
C LEU A 70 4.11 2.67 2.48
N ALA A 71 4.59 1.84 3.41
CA ALA A 71 4.24 0.43 3.46
C ALA A 71 2.76 0.23 3.80
N ASP A 72 2.22 0.99 4.75
CA ASP A 72 0.81 0.91 5.14
C ASP A 72 -0.11 1.35 4.00
N ILE A 73 0.26 2.39 3.24
CA ILE A 73 -0.43 2.77 1.99
C ILE A 73 -0.49 1.60 1.00
N LEU A 74 0.62 0.88 0.81
CA LEU A 74 0.66 -0.28 -0.10
C LEU A 74 -0.21 -1.44 0.42
N ILE A 75 -0.21 -1.68 1.73
CA ILE A 75 -1.03 -2.71 2.36
C ILE A 75 -2.52 -2.40 2.16
N PHE A 76 -2.95 -1.17 2.45
CA PHE A 76 -4.35 -0.78 2.26
C PHE A 76 -4.75 -0.72 0.79
N ALA A 77 -3.86 -0.32 -0.12
CA ALA A 77 -4.11 -0.41 -1.56
C ALA A 77 -4.34 -1.85 -2.02
N CYS A 78 -3.53 -2.81 -1.53
CA CYS A 78 -3.72 -4.24 -1.79
C CYS A 78 -5.05 -4.74 -1.20
N SER A 79 -5.37 -4.35 0.03
CA SER A 79 -6.61 -4.69 0.72
C SER A 79 -7.87 -4.23 -0.04
N ILE A 80 -7.84 -3.02 -0.60
CA ILE A 80 -8.90 -2.47 -1.46
C ILE A 80 -8.98 -3.26 -2.78
N ALA A 81 -7.82 -3.48 -3.43
CA ALA A 81 -7.77 -4.21 -4.69
C ALA A 81 -8.33 -5.63 -4.56
N ASN A 82 -7.96 -6.34 -3.48
CA ASN A 82 -8.43 -7.70 -3.20
C ASN A 82 -9.95 -7.76 -3.03
N ARG A 83 -10.57 -6.77 -2.38
CA ARG A 83 -12.04 -6.68 -2.21
C ARG A 83 -12.78 -6.40 -3.50
N LEU A 84 -12.13 -5.71 -4.44
CA LEU A 84 -12.69 -5.36 -5.74
C LEU A 84 -12.30 -6.35 -6.85
N ASP A 85 -11.62 -7.45 -6.49
CA ASP A 85 -11.09 -8.45 -7.44
C ASP A 85 -10.18 -7.84 -8.51
N ILE A 86 -9.33 -6.88 -8.10
CA ILE A 86 -8.40 -6.17 -8.97
C ILE A 86 -7.01 -6.80 -8.88
N ASN A 87 -6.45 -7.18 -10.02
CA ASN A 87 -5.04 -7.53 -10.16
C ASN A 87 -4.21 -6.24 -10.32
N LEU A 88 -3.50 -5.82 -9.28
CA LEU A 88 -2.72 -4.58 -9.29
C LEU A 88 -1.54 -4.63 -10.27
N THR A 89 -0.96 -5.81 -10.48
CA THR A 89 0.15 -5.97 -11.45
C THR A 89 -0.33 -5.67 -12.86
N GLN A 90 -1.51 -6.19 -13.23
CA GLN A 90 -2.12 -5.89 -14.52
C GLN A 90 -2.57 -4.44 -14.60
N ALA A 91 -3.22 -3.91 -13.55
CA ALA A 91 -3.70 -2.54 -13.52
C ALA A 91 -2.58 -1.50 -13.73
N ILE A 92 -1.41 -1.70 -13.11
CA ILE A 92 -0.25 -0.84 -13.31
C ILE A 92 0.28 -0.96 -14.75
N ARG A 93 0.39 -2.18 -15.30
CA ARG A 93 0.84 -2.39 -16.69
C ARG A 93 -0.06 -1.69 -17.70
N ASP A 94 -1.37 -1.85 -17.56
CA ASP A 94 -2.35 -1.23 -18.44
C ASP A 94 -2.30 0.30 -18.32
N LYS A 95 -2.13 0.81 -17.10
CA LYS A 95 -2.03 2.24 -16.85
C LYS A 95 -0.76 2.85 -17.44
N GLU A 96 0.38 2.18 -17.30
CA GLU A 96 1.66 2.66 -17.83
C GLU A 96 1.70 2.58 -19.36
N ALA A 97 1.19 1.50 -19.97
CA ALA A 97 1.06 1.41 -21.43
C ALA A 97 0.21 2.56 -22.00
N PHE A 98 -0.84 2.99 -21.29
CA PHE A 98 -1.60 4.19 -21.64
C PHE A 98 -0.83 5.49 -21.37
N ASN A 99 -0.04 5.56 -20.30
CA ASN A 99 0.77 6.75 -19.98
C ASN A 99 1.89 6.99 -21.02
N GLU A 100 2.43 5.93 -21.62
CA GLU A 100 3.41 6.00 -22.71
C GLU A 100 2.84 6.64 -23.99
N THR A 101 1.51 6.62 -24.16
CA THR A 101 0.87 7.31 -25.29
C THR A 101 0.61 8.80 -25.02
N ARG A 102 0.96 9.31 -23.84
CA ARG A 102 0.68 10.70 -23.43
C ARG A 102 1.90 11.59 -23.64
N THR A 103 1.64 12.81 -24.06
CA THR A 103 2.63 13.90 -24.01
C THR A 103 2.46 14.65 -22.69
N TRP A 104 3.55 14.78 -21.94
CA TRP A 104 3.59 15.53 -20.68
C TRP A 104 4.10 16.95 -20.97
N HIS A 105 3.42 17.96 -20.44
CA HIS A 105 3.78 19.39 -20.55
C HIS A 105 3.98 19.98 -19.17
#